data_AF-A0A8J4A5K7-F1
#
_entry.id   AF-A0A8J4A5K7-F1
#
_cell.length_a   1.000
_cell.length_b   1.000
_cell.length_c   1.000
_cell.angle_alpha   90.00
_cell.angle_beta   90.00
_cell.angle_gamma   90.00
#
_symmetry.space_group_name_H-M   'P 1'
#
loop_
_entity.id
_entity.type
_entity.pdbx_description
1 polymer ?
#
loop_
_entity_poly.entity_id
_entity_poly.type
_entity_poly.pdbx_seq_one_letter_code
_entity_poly.pdbx_strand_id
1 'polypeptide(L)'
;MVTLTEVCFLLDARGAVLWSDSSSDPSALPDSRDRWTAIWAHRDALAEVAHSHPRGPLAFSATDLSTMDALDAALGRPLGYAVVTPENLLRRRADGTTLIEEHEPAWVALLRGASGLEAR
;
A
#
# COMPACT_ATOMS: atom_id res chain seq x y z
N MET A 1 1.81 23.67 -8.71
CA MET A 1 2.70 22.58 -8.27
C MET A 1 1.81 21.48 -7.74
N VAL A 2 1.93 20.26 -8.27
CA VAL A 2 1.29 19.08 -7.67
C VAL A 2 2.10 18.72 -6.41
N THR A 3 1.43 18.60 -5.27
CA THR A 3 2.08 18.22 -4.01
C THR A 3 2.20 16.70 -3.95
N LEU A 4 3.44 16.18 -3.97
CA LEU A 4 3.69 14.75 -3.79
C LEU A 4 3.29 14.33 -2.38
N THR A 5 2.38 13.36 -2.29
CA THR A 5 1.82 12.86 -1.04
C THR A 5 1.85 11.36 -1.05
N GLU A 6 2.14 10.74 0.10
CA GLU A 6 2.08 9.30 0.22
C GLU A 6 0.63 8.86 0.39
N VAL A 7 0.19 7.94 -0.46
CA VAL A 7 -1.19 7.42 -0.47
C VAL A 7 -1.15 5.93 -0.12
N CYS A 8 -2.11 5.50 0.70
CA CYS A 8 -2.31 4.11 1.10
C CYS A 8 -3.69 3.63 0.65
N PHE A 9 -3.77 2.47 0.00
CA PHE A 9 -5.00 1.77 -0.35
C PHE A 9 -5.12 0.45 0.41
N LEU A 10 -6.34 0.16 0.87
CA LEU A 10 -6.77 -1.17 1.27
C LEU A 10 -7.50 -1.81 0.10
N LEU A 11 -7.08 -3.01 -0.31
CA LEU A 11 -7.58 -3.67 -1.52
C LEU A 11 -8.22 -5.02 -1.17
N ASP A 12 -9.29 -5.37 -1.87
CA ASP A 12 -9.82 -6.74 -1.87
C ASP A 12 -9.03 -7.67 -2.81
N ALA A 13 -9.39 -8.95 -2.83
CA ALA A 13 -8.71 -9.96 -3.65
C ALA A 13 -8.85 -9.73 -5.17
N ARG A 14 -9.74 -8.83 -5.60
CA ARG A 14 -9.94 -8.44 -7.00
C ARG A 14 -9.24 -7.12 -7.34
N GLY A 15 -8.57 -6.51 -6.36
CA GLY A 15 -7.93 -5.20 -6.51
C GLY A 15 -8.91 -4.03 -6.45
N ALA A 16 -10.12 -4.21 -5.90
CA ALA A 16 -11.03 -3.11 -5.63
C ALA A 16 -10.57 -2.35 -4.37
N VAL A 17 -10.58 -1.02 -4.44
CA VAL A 17 -10.22 -0.15 -3.31
C VAL A 17 -11.36 -0.16 -2.28
N LEU A 18 -11.09 -0.74 -1.12
CA LEU A 18 -11.99 -0.77 0.04
C LEU A 18 -11.95 0.55 0.81
N TRP A 19 -10.76 1.15 0.89
CA TRP A 19 -10.52 2.39 1.61
C TRP A 19 -9.20 3.03 1.17
N SER A 20 -9.06 4.35 1.34
CA SER A 20 -7.83 5.09 1.02
C SER A 20 -7.51 6.17 2.05
N ASP A 21 -6.23 6.43 2.24
CA ASP A 21 -5.67 7.52 3.07
C ASP A 21 -4.51 8.20 2.35
N SER A 22 -4.22 9.43 2.76
CA SER A 22 -3.08 10.18 2.24
C SER A 22 -2.38 10.92 3.37
N SER A 23 -1.07 10.83 3.43
CA SER A 23 -0.24 11.52 4.41
C SER A 23 0.92 12.24 3.71
N SER A 24 1.24 13.45 4.17
CA SER A 24 2.48 14.13 3.81
C SER A 24 3.69 13.64 4.63
N ASP A 25 3.44 12.84 5.67
CA ASP A 25 4.45 12.21 6.52
C ASP A 25 4.57 10.71 6.16
N PRO A 26 5.71 10.26 5.61
CA PRO A 26 5.94 8.88 5.21
C PRO A 26 6.02 7.91 6.42
N SER A 27 6.21 8.43 7.64
CA SER A 27 6.21 7.62 8.86
C SER A 27 4.84 7.51 9.52
N ALA A 28 3.83 8.23 9.03
CA ALA A 28 2.50 8.26 9.64
C ALA A 28 1.63 7.06 9.28
N LEU A 29 2.11 6.14 8.44
CA LEU A 29 1.34 4.95 8.05
C LEU A 29 0.88 4.10 9.27
N PRO A 30 1.74 3.77 10.25
CA PRO A 30 1.34 3.02 11.45
C PRO A 30 0.50 3.81 12.47
N ASP A 31 0.53 5.14 12.46
CA ASP A 31 -0.06 5.96 13.54
C ASP A 31 -1.51 6.42 13.27
N SER A 32 -2.05 6.12 12.08
CA SER A 32 -3.40 6.53 11.69
C SER A 32 -4.48 5.66 12.34
N ARG A 33 -5.19 6.20 13.35
CA ARG A 33 -6.36 5.54 13.98
C ARG A 33 -7.45 5.19 12.96
N ASP A 34 -7.68 6.07 12.00
CA ASP A 34 -8.71 5.88 10.97
C ASP A 34 -8.37 4.68 10.09
N ARG A 35 -7.08 4.50 9.80
CA ARG A 35 -6.59 3.34 9.06
C ARG A 35 -6.77 2.04 9.81
N TRP A 36 -6.39 1.99 11.09
CA TRP A 36 -6.63 0.81 11.92
C TRP A 36 -8.11 0.46 11.99
N THR A 37 -8.98 1.48 12.07
CA THR A 37 -10.42 1.32 12.04
C THR A 37 -10.90 0.73 10.70
N ALA A 38 -10.40 1.23 9.58
CA ALA A 38 -10.72 0.73 8.25
C ALA A 38 -10.23 -0.71 8.03
N ILE A 39 -8.99 -1.01 8.43
CA ILE A 39 -8.43 -2.37 8.37
C ILE A 39 -9.31 -3.33 9.15
N TRP A 40 -9.68 -2.98 10.38
CA TRP A 40 -10.54 -3.84 11.20
C TRP A 40 -11.95 -3.99 10.61
N ALA A 41 -12.54 -2.91 10.08
CA ALA A 41 -13.85 -2.95 9.44
C ALA A 41 -13.86 -3.87 8.20
N HIS A 42 -12.77 -3.91 7.44
CA HIS A 42 -12.63 -4.67 6.20
C HIS A 42 -11.85 -5.98 6.33
N ARG A 43 -11.48 -6.41 7.55
CA ARG A 43 -10.59 -7.55 7.83
C ARG A 43 -10.91 -8.85 7.09
N ASP A 44 -12.19 -9.11 6.81
CA ASP A 44 -12.63 -10.34 6.14
C ASP A 44 -12.44 -10.27 4.60
N ALA A 45 -12.48 -9.07 4.03
CA ALA A 45 -12.33 -8.83 2.59
C ALA A 45 -10.92 -8.34 2.19
N LEU A 46 -10.17 -7.79 3.14
CA LEU A 46 -8.85 -7.21 2.93
C LEU A 46 -7.87 -8.28 2.41
N ALA A 47 -7.32 -8.09 1.22
CA ALA A 47 -6.35 -9.00 0.64
C ALA A 47 -4.96 -8.36 0.52
N GLU A 48 -4.89 -7.05 0.26
CA GLU A 48 -3.63 -6.37 0.02
C GLU A 48 -3.63 -4.93 0.58
N VAL A 49 -2.50 -4.52 1.14
CA VAL A 49 -2.24 -3.13 1.55
C VAL A 49 -1.17 -2.55 0.63
N ALA A 50 -1.52 -1.51 -0.12
CA ALA A 50 -0.62 -0.85 -1.05
C ALA A 50 -0.35 0.59 -0.61
N HIS A 51 0.89 1.07 -0.75
CA HIS A 51 1.21 2.48 -0.57
C HIS A 51 2.18 3.00 -1.62
N SER A 52 2.21 4.32 -1.84
CA SER A 52 3.16 4.96 -2.75
C SER A 52 4.45 5.35 -2.05
N HIS A 53 5.58 5.28 -2.75
CA HIS A 53 6.78 6.04 -2.41
C HIS A 53 7.04 7.10 -3.49
N PRO A 54 6.52 8.34 -3.33
CA PRO A 54 6.59 9.35 -4.37
C PRO A 54 8.01 9.78 -4.74
N ARG A 55 8.94 9.65 -3.80
CA ARG A 55 10.37 9.97 -3.95
C ARG A 55 11.25 8.72 -3.94
N GLY A 56 10.64 7.54 -4.04
CA GLY A 56 11.30 6.27 -3.79
C GLY A 56 11.70 6.08 -2.31
N PRO A 57 12.42 4.99 -1.99
CA PRO A 57 12.86 3.92 -2.90
C PRO A 57 11.74 2.94 -3.28
N LEU A 58 11.95 2.14 -4.34
CA LEU A 58 11.14 0.95 -4.63
C LEU A 58 11.55 -0.19 -3.67
N ALA A 59 11.19 -0.05 -2.40
CA ALA A 59 11.52 -1.00 -1.35
C ALA A 59 10.60 -0.79 -0.15
N PHE A 60 10.43 -1.84 0.67
CA PHE A 60 9.82 -1.71 1.99
C PHE A 60 10.87 -1.24 3.00
N SER A 61 10.54 -0.22 3.78
CA SER A 61 11.32 0.24 4.92
C SER A 61 11.22 -0.72 6.11
N ALA A 62 12.06 -0.54 7.12
CA ALA A 62 11.95 -1.29 8.37
C ALA A 62 10.60 -1.05 9.08
N THR A 63 10.07 0.18 8.99
CA THR A 63 8.74 0.53 9.50
C THR A 63 7.65 -0.24 8.76
N ASP A 64 7.75 -0.33 7.44
CA ASP A 64 6.77 -1.09 6.65
C ASP A 64 6.79 -2.57 7.04
N LEU A 65 7.98 -3.18 7.10
CA LEU A 65 8.13 -4.58 7.45
C LEU A 65 7.56 -4.90 8.84
N SER A 66 7.87 -4.08 9.85
CA SER A 66 7.30 -4.26 11.20
C SER A 66 5.78 -4.06 11.24
N THR A 67 5.24 -3.15 10.42
CA THR A 67 3.80 -2.93 10.29
C THR A 67 3.11 -4.12 9.62
N MET A 68 3.71 -4.70 8.58
CA MET A 68 3.23 -5.91 7.91
C MET A 68 3.14 -7.09 8.88
N ASP A 69 4.22 -7.32 9.64
CA ASP A 69 4.25 -8.42 10.61
C ASP A 69 3.18 -8.24 11.69
N ALA A 70 2.95 -7.01 12.16
CA ALA A 70 1.89 -6.71 13.10
C ALA A 70 0.48 -6.93 12.52
N LEU A 71 0.26 -6.57 11.25
CA LEU A 71 -1.01 -6.78 10.55
C LEU A 71 -1.30 -8.26 10.33
N ASP A 72 -0.31 -9.02 9.82
CA ASP A 72 -0.45 -10.46 9.59
C ASP A 72 -0.76 -11.19 10.90
N ALA A 73 -0.07 -10.82 11.99
CA ALA A 73 -0.31 -11.38 13.32
C ALA A 73 -1.72 -11.02 13.86
N ALA A 74 -2.15 -9.77 13.72
CA ALA A 74 -3.45 -9.31 14.21
C ALA A 74 -4.63 -9.92 13.43
N LEU A 75 -4.48 -10.14 12.13
CA LEU A 75 -5.50 -10.73 11.27
C LEU A 75 -5.45 -12.27 11.26
N GLY A 76 -4.39 -12.87 11.80
CA GLY A 76 -4.21 -14.32 11.83
C GLY A 76 -3.94 -14.95 10.46
N ARG A 77 -3.58 -14.15 9.45
CA ARG A 77 -3.26 -14.60 8.09
C ARG A 77 -2.36 -13.58 7.37
N PRO A 78 -1.51 -14.02 6.44
CA PRO A 78 -0.72 -13.11 5.63
C PRO A 78 -1.58 -12.33 4.64
N LEU A 79 -1.27 -11.04 4.47
CA LEU A 79 -1.78 -10.22 3.37
C LEU A 79 -0.76 -10.12 2.22
N GLY A 80 -1.23 -9.60 1.09
CA GLY A 80 -0.34 -8.98 0.10
C GLY A 80 0.08 -7.57 0.57
N TYR A 81 1.25 -7.14 0.14
CA TYR A 81 1.76 -5.79 0.38
C TYR A 81 2.38 -5.23 -0.89
N ALA A 82 2.18 -3.94 -1.14
CA ALA A 82 2.72 -3.30 -2.34
C ALA A 82 3.28 -1.91 -2.07
N VAL A 83 4.38 -1.59 -2.78
CA VAL A 83 4.95 -0.25 -2.90
C VAL A 83 4.89 0.18 -4.36
N VAL A 84 4.32 1.35 -4.61
CA VAL A 84 4.24 1.95 -5.94
C VAL A 84 5.17 3.17 -5.99
N THR A 85 6.12 3.17 -6.92
CA THR A 85 6.91 4.37 -7.27
C THR A 85 6.37 4.96 -8.59
N PRO A 86 6.89 6.10 -9.09
CA PRO A 86 6.41 6.63 -10.37
C PRO A 86 6.55 5.62 -11.52
N GLU A 87 7.57 4.77 -11.50
CA GLU A 87 7.90 3.87 -12.62
C GLU A 87 7.56 2.40 -12.39
N ASN A 88 7.42 1.94 -11.15
CA ASN A 88 7.33 0.52 -10.86
C ASN A 88 6.35 0.20 -9.73
N LEU A 89 5.88 -1.04 -9.72
CA LEU A 89 5.17 -1.70 -8.62
C LEU A 89 6.04 -2.82 -8.06
N LEU A 90 6.38 -2.74 -6.78
CA LEU A 90 6.94 -3.84 -6.00
C LEU A 90 5.81 -4.49 -5.20
N ARG A 91 5.62 -5.80 -5.34
CA ARG A 91 4.61 -6.54 -4.59
C ARG A 91 5.24 -7.70 -3.81
N ARG A 92 4.91 -7.77 -2.52
CA ARG A 92 5.10 -8.93 -1.65
C ARG A 92 3.78 -9.70 -1.57
N ARG A 93 3.76 -10.94 -2.04
CA ARG A 93 2.59 -11.82 -2.00
C ARG A 93 2.45 -12.42 -0.61
N ALA A 94 1.26 -12.95 -0.31
CA ALA A 94 0.96 -13.61 0.96
C ALA A 94 1.83 -14.86 1.25
N ASP A 95 2.49 -15.42 0.22
CA ASP A 95 3.48 -16.50 0.36
C ASP A 95 4.90 -16.00 0.70
N GLY A 96 5.09 -14.69 0.84
CA GLY A 96 6.36 -14.04 1.15
C GLY A 96 7.18 -13.64 -0.08
N THR A 97 6.81 -14.08 -1.28
CA THR A 97 7.52 -13.75 -2.53
C THR A 97 7.43 -12.26 -2.83
N THR A 98 8.57 -11.62 -3.07
CA THR A 98 8.64 -10.18 -3.40
C THR A 98 9.20 -9.98 -4.80
N LEU A 99 8.45 -9.34 -5.69
CA LEU A 99 8.80 -9.15 -7.10
C LEU A 99 8.38 -7.77 -7.59
N ILE A 100 9.12 -7.24 -8.56
CA ILE A 100 8.66 -6.11 -9.38
C ILE A 100 7.68 -6.68 -10.41
N GLU A 101 6.46 -6.16 -10.45
CA GLU A 101 5.41 -6.66 -11.34
C GLU A 101 5.59 -6.06 -12.74
N GLU A 102 5.67 -6.93 -13.76
CA GLU A 102 5.76 -6.49 -15.17
C GLU A 102 4.43 -5.92 -15.69
N HIS A 103 3.32 -6.43 -15.16
CA HIS A 103 1.97 -6.05 -15.56
C HIS A 103 1.23 -5.45 -14.35
N GLU A 104 1.05 -4.14 -14.38
CA GLU A 104 0.45 -3.42 -13.27
C GLU A 104 -1.08 -3.47 -13.31
N PRO A 105 -1.74 -3.81 -12.19
CA PRO A 105 -3.20 -3.72 -12.11
C PRO A 105 -3.71 -2.29 -12.19
N ALA A 106 -4.96 -2.12 -12.62
CA ALA A 106 -5.58 -0.81 -12.83
C ALA A 106 -5.54 0.13 -11.59
N TRP A 107 -5.56 -0.43 -10.37
CA TRP A 107 -5.49 0.37 -9.14
C TRP A 107 -4.16 1.11 -8.99
N VAL A 108 -3.07 0.65 -9.63
CA VAL A 108 -1.74 1.29 -9.55
C VAL A 108 -1.78 2.68 -10.16
N ALA A 109 -2.44 2.84 -11.32
CA ALA A 109 -2.63 4.13 -11.96
C ALA A 109 -3.46 5.09 -11.09
N LEU A 110 -4.49 4.57 -10.39
CA LEU A 110 -5.29 5.36 -9.45
C LEU A 110 -4.45 5.84 -8.27
N LEU A 111 -3.62 4.96 -7.71
CA LEU A 111 -2.75 5.27 -6.59
C LEU A 111 -1.69 6.32 -6.99
N ARG A 112 -1.06 6.17 -8.16
CA ARG A 112 -0.14 7.18 -8.71
C ARG A 112 -0.81 8.55 -8.87
N GLY A 113 -1.99 8.57 -9.50
CA GLY A 113 -2.75 9.81 -9.68
C GLY A 113 -3.10 10.48 -8.35
N ALA A 114 -3.53 9.71 -7.35
CA ALA A 114 -3.81 10.22 -6.00
C ALA A 114 -2.56 10.74 -5.28
N SER A 115 -1.41 10.12 -5.53
CA SER A 115 -0.12 10.49 -4.95
C SER A 115 0.55 11.71 -5.63
N GLY A 116 -0.01 12.16 -6.76
CA GLY A 116 0.60 13.20 -7.59
C GLY A 116 1.80 12.70 -8.40
N LEU A 117 1.94 11.37 -8.53
CA LEU A 117 2.93 10.72 -9.38
C LEU A 117 2.42 10.81 -10.82
N GLU A 118 2.87 11.82 -11.56
CA GLU A 118 2.60 11.85 -13.00
C GLU A 118 3.28 10.65 -13.66
N ALA A 119 2.51 9.87 -14.43
CA ALA A 119 3.10 8.92 -15.35
C ALA A 119 3.91 9.72 -16.39
N ARG A 120 5.20 9.38 -16.55
CA ARG A 120 5.99 9.90 -17.65
C ARG A 120 5.51 9.34 -18.99
#